data_AF-A0A1H7CVW0-F1
#
_entry.id   AF-A0A1H7CVW0-F1
#
_cell.length_a   1.000
_cell.length_b   1.000
_cell.length_c   1.000
_cell.angle_alpha   90.00
_cell.angle_beta   90.00
_cell.angle_gamma   90.00
#
_symmetry.space_group_name_H-M   'P 1'
#
loop_
_entity.id
_entity.type
_entity.pdbx_description
1 polymer ?
#
loop_
_entity_poly.entity_id
_entity_poly.type
_entity_poly.pdbx_seq_one_letter_code
_entity_poly.pdbx_strand_id
1 'polypeptide(L)' 'MAHATAAVPRKATNVTLPVDVYERAKELGINFSRACEQALRDAIKAEEGRRWAQENAEFIKNTNDWVEQNGLPLAEYRMF' A
#
# COMPACT_ATOMS: atom_id res chain seq x y z
N MET A 1 13.67 -31.58 -3.93
CA MET A 1 12.60 -31.23 -2.97
C MET A 1 11.92 -29.98 -3.50
N ALA A 2 10.80 -30.12 -4.23
CA ALA A 2 10.07 -28.98 -4.79
C ALA A 2 9.16 -28.41 -3.69
N HIS A 3 9.40 -27.16 -3.28
CA HIS A 3 8.47 -26.46 -2.40
C HIS A 3 7.17 -26.18 -3.17
N ALA A 4 6.12 -26.94 -2.87
CA ALA A 4 4.78 -26.59 -3.28
C ALA A 4 4.39 -25.28 -2.57
N THR A 5 4.36 -24.18 -3.31
CA THR A 5 3.78 -22.92 -2.83
C THR A 5 2.32 -23.15 -2.50
N ALA A 6 1.99 -23.19 -1.21
CA ALA A 6 0.61 -23.27 -0.74
C ALA A 6 -0.17 -22.08 -1.32
N ALA A 7 -1.23 -22.38 -2.08
CA ALA A 7 -2.09 -21.35 -2.65
C ALA A 7 -2.79 -20.59 -1.51
N VAL A 8 -2.66 -19.26 -1.50
CA VAL A 8 -3.35 -18.39 -0.55
C VAL A 8 -4.86 -18.59 -0.70
N PRO A 9 -5.61 -18.82 0.39
CA PRO A 9 -7.07 -19.00 0.30
C PRO A 9 -7.71 -17.74 -0.28
N ARG A 10 -8.58 -17.92 -1.28
CA ARG A 10 -9.29 -16.84 -1.97
C ARG A 10 -10.77 -16.90 -1.65
N LYS A 11 -11.36 -15.73 -1.37
CA LYS A 11 -12.81 -15.59 -1.23
C LYS A 11 -13.40 -14.97 -2.49
N ALA A 12 -14.28 -15.71 -3.17
CA ALA A 12 -15.03 -15.17 -4.30
C ALA A 12 -15.93 -14.02 -3.81
N THR A 13 -15.83 -12.88 -4.46
CA THR A 13 -16.58 -11.67 -4.13
C THR A 13 -17.21 -11.13 -5.41
N ASN A 14 -18.53 -10.97 -5.43
CA ASN A 14 -19.25 -10.39 -6.56
C ASN A 14 -19.17 -8.87 -6.49
N VAL A 15 -18.78 -8.23 -7.59
CA VAL A 15 -18.72 -6.76 -7.73
C VAL A 15 -19.60 -6.32 -8.89
N THR A 16 -20.24 -5.17 -8.74
CA THR A 16 -21.06 -4.56 -9.80
C THR A 16 -20.26 -3.46 -10.48
N LEU A 17 -20.24 -3.44 -11.81
CA LEU A 17 -19.52 -2.46 -12.62
C LEU A 17 -20.46 -1.87 -13.68
N PRO A 18 -20.23 -0.61 -14.11
CA PRO A 18 -20.87 -0.08 -15.30
C PRO A 18 -20.63 -0.98 -16.52
N VAL A 19 -21.66 -1.15 -17.35
CA VAL A 19 -21.64 -2.09 -18.48
C VAL A 19 -20.61 -1.69 -19.52
N ASP A 20 -20.46 -0.40 -19.79
CA ASP A 20 -19.47 0.18 -20.70
C ASP A 20 -18.03 -0.16 -20.27
N VAL A 21 -17.74 -0.07 -18.98
CA VAL A 21 -16.43 -0.43 -18.42
C VAL A 21 -16.17 -1.93 -18.53
N TYR A 22 -17.17 -2.75 -18.24
CA TYR A 22 -17.07 -4.20 -18.34
C TYR A 22 -16.82 -4.64 -19.80
N GLU A 23 -17.64 -4.21 -20.74
CA GLU A 23 -17.45 -4.60 -22.14
C GLU A 23 -16.11 -4.09 -22.68
N ARG A 24 -15.73 -2.85 -22.36
CA ARG A 24 -14.45 -2.29 -22.83
C ARG A 24 -13.24 -3.05 -22.28
N ALA A 25 -13.25 -3.42 -21.00
CA ALA A 25 -12.17 -4.19 -20.42
C ALA A 25 -12.10 -5.61 -21.00
N LYS A 26 -13.24 -6.22 -21.33
CA LYS A 26 -13.31 -7.52 -22.00
C LYS A 26 -12.74 -7.45 -23.43
N GLU A 27 -13.10 -6.43 -24.21
CA GLU A 27 -12.54 -6.17 -25.55
C GLU A 27 -11.01 -6.05 -25.52
N LEU A 28 -10.48 -5.41 -24.47
CA LEU A 28 -9.04 -5.21 -24.28
C LEU A 28 -8.34 -6.42 -23.64
N GLY A 29 -9.05 -7.50 -23.32
CA GLY A 29 -8.49 -8.69 -22.68
C GLY A 29 -8.00 -8.47 -21.24
N ILE A 30 -8.54 -7.46 -20.55
CA ILE A 30 -8.14 -7.14 -19.18
C ILE A 30 -8.74 -8.16 -18.20
N ASN A 31 -7.90 -8.70 -17.32
CA ASN A 31 -8.34 -9.60 -16.27
C ASN A 31 -8.90 -8.80 -15.09
N PHE A 32 -10.24 -8.75 -14.99
CA PHE A 32 -10.96 -8.03 -13.93
C PHE A 32 -10.51 -8.39 -12.53
N SER A 33 -10.42 -9.69 -12.23
CA SER A 33 -10.07 -10.17 -10.89
C SER A 33 -8.69 -9.65 -10.48
N ARG A 34 -7.71 -9.74 -11.38
CA ARG A 34 -6.35 -9.24 -11.14
C ARG A 34 -6.30 -7.71 -11.03
N ALA A 35 -7.02 -6.99 -11.89
CA ALA A 35 -7.06 -5.54 -11.86
C ALA A 35 -7.72 -5.01 -10.58
N CYS A 36 -8.84 -5.59 -10.18
CA CYS A 36 -9.52 -5.27 -8.93
C CYS A 36 -8.66 -5.62 -7.71
N GLU A 37 -7.98 -6.77 -7.72
CA GLU A 37 -7.07 -7.15 -6.64
C GLU A 37 -5.96 -6.10 -6.47
N GLN A 38 -5.31 -5.71 -7.57
CA GLN A 38 -4.24 -4.71 -7.52
C GLN A 38 -4.76 -3.36 -7.01
N ALA A 39 -5.87 -2.87 -7.56
CA ALA A 39 -6.47 -1.61 -7.14
C ALA A 39 -6.84 -1.61 -5.64
N LEU A 40 -7.38 -2.73 -5.13
CA LEU A 40 -7.70 -2.87 -3.71
C LEU A 40 -6.45 -2.90 -2.84
N ARG A 41 -5.39 -3.59 -3.25
CA ARG A 41 -4.11 -3.61 -2.51
C ARG A 41 -3.50 -2.22 -2.40
N ASP A 42 -3.53 -1.46 -3.48
CA ASP A 42 -2.99 -0.11 -3.50
C ASP A 42 -3.83 0.83 -2.63
N ALA A 43 -5.16 0.72 -2.69
CA ALA A 43 -6.07 1.48 -1.83
C ALA A 43 -5.87 1.15 -0.34
N ILE A 44 -5.74 -0.14 0.01
CA ILE A 44 -5.47 -0.59 1.39
C ILE A 44 -4.15 0.01 1.89
N LYS A 45 -3.08 -0.12 1.10
CA LYS A 45 -1.76 0.39 1.48
C LYS A 45 -1.78 1.92 1.69
N ALA A 46 -2.48 2.65 0.83
CA ALA A 46 -2.62 4.09 0.97
C ALA A 46 -3.38 4.47 2.25
N GLU A 47 -4.46 3.77 2.56
CA GLU A 47 -5.27 4.04 3.75
C GLU A 47 -4.54 3.63 5.04
N GLU A 48 -3.83 2.51 5.05
CA GLU A 48 -2.97 2.10 6.18
C GLU A 48 -1.86 3.14 6.42
N GLY A 49 -1.20 3.60 5.35
CA GLY A 49 -0.20 4.67 5.45
C GLY A 49 -0.78 5.97 6.00
N ARG A 50 -1.99 6.36 5.56
CA ARG A 50 -2.69 7.54 6.06
C ARG A 50 -2.99 7.41 7.55
N ARG A 51 -3.51 6.27 8.01
CA ARG A 51 -3.82 6.01 9.42
C ARG A 51 -2.57 6.01 10.28
N TRP A 52 -1.53 5.30 9.83
CA TRP A 52 -0.25 5.27 10.52
C TRP A 52 0.33 6.68 10.69
N ALA A 53 0.30 7.50 9.64
CA ALA A 53 0.79 8.88 9.71
C ALA A 53 -0.01 9.73 10.71
N GLN A 54 -1.33 9.52 10.82
CA GLN A 54 -2.18 10.21 11.79
C GLN A 54 -1.87 9.77 13.22
N GLU A 55 -1.76 8.46 13.46
CA GLU A 55 -1.44 7.89 14.77
C GLU A 55 -0.04 8.31 15.27
N ASN A 56 0.91 8.46 14.35
CA ASN A 56 2.29 8.79 14.68
C ASN A 56 2.61 10.29 14.48
N ALA A 57 1.61 11.13 14.18
CA ALA A 57 1.83 12.54 13.89
C ALA A 57 2.53 13.28 15.03
N GLU A 58 2.09 13.06 16.27
CA GLU A 58 2.69 13.66 17.47
C GLU A 58 4.13 13.15 17.70
N PHE A 59 4.36 11.85 17.50
CA PHE A 59 5.70 11.27 17.63
C PHE A 59 6.66 11.85 16.58
N ILE A 60 6.22 11.94 15.32
CA ILE A 60 6.99 12.52 14.21
C ILE A 60 7.30 13.98 14.51
N LYS A 61 6.30 14.76 14.95
CA LYS A 61 6.48 16.16 15.31
C LYS A 61 7.51 16.32 16.43
N ASN A 62 7.35 15.60 17.54
CA ASN A 62 8.28 15.67 18.66
C ASN A 62 9.71 15.28 18.25
N THR A 63 9.84 14.26 17.40
CA THR A 63 11.15 13.84 16.88
C THR A 63 11.77 14.92 15.99
N ASN A 64 10.98 15.54 15.11
CA ASN A 64 11.44 16.64 14.25
C ASN A 64 11.86 17.85 15.09
N ASP A 65 11.04 18.27 16.06
CA ASP A 65 11.33 19.38 16.96
C ASP A 65 12.64 19.13 17.73
N TRP A 66 12.87 17.88 18.18
CA TRP A 66 14.11 17.50 18.84
C TRP A 66 15.31 17.58 17.90
N VAL A 67 15.19 17.11 16.65
CA VAL A 67 16.27 17.18 15.64
C VAL A 67 16.57 18.62 15.25
N GLU A 68 15.57 19.49 15.14
CA GLU A 68 15.78 20.91 14.85
C GLU A 68 16.57 21.61 15.98
N GLN A 69 16.28 21.25 17.24
CA GLN A 69 16.93 21.83 18.40
C GLN A 69 18.34 21.27 18.66
N ASN A 70 18.56 19.97 18.41
CA ASN A 70 19.77 19.25 18.81
C ASN A 70 20.67 18.88 17.63
N GLY A 71 20.21 19.12 16.40
CA GLY A 71 20.84 18.60 15.18
C GLY A 71 20.53 17.12 14.95
N LEU A 72 21.03 16.59 13.84
CA LEU A 72 20.86 15.18 13.49
C LEU A 72 21.68 14.30 14.46
N PRO A 73 21.06 13.32 15.14
CA PRO A 73 21.80 12.35 15.93
C PRO A 73 22.89 11.69 15.09
N LEU A 74 24.07 11.53 15.67
CA LEU A 74 25.20 10.82 15.07
C LEU A 74 25.70 11.41 13.74
N ALA A 75 25.32 12.65 13.39
CA ALA A 75 25.80 13.31 12.19
C ALA A 75 27.33 13.41 12.14
N GLU A 76 27.97 13.51 13.32
CA GLU A 76 29.43 13.51 13.48
C GLU A 76 30.12 12.22 13.03
N TYR A 77 29.40 11.10 12.95
CA TYR A 77 29.92 9.80 12.49
C TYR A 77 29.52 9.48 11.05
N ARG A 78 28.87 10.42 10.34
CA ARG A 78 28.44 10.21 8.95
C ARG A 78 29.65 10.24 8.01
N MET A 79 30.16 9.06 7.67
CA MET A 79 31.10 8.88 6.56
C MET A 79 30.27 8.94 5.26
N PHE A 80 30.56 9.93 4.41
CA PHE A 80 29.90 10.20 3.13
C PHE A 80 29.75 8.96 2.23
#